data_AF-A0A7Y5VYS8-F1
#
_entry.id   AF-A0A7Y5VYS8-F1
#
_cell.length_a   1.000
_cell.length_b   1.000
_cell.length_c   1.000
_cell.angle_alpha   90.00
_cell.angle_beta   90.00
_cell.angle_gamma   90.00
#
_symmetry.space_group_name_H-M   'P 1'
#
loop_
_entity.id
_entity.type
_entity.pdbx_description
1 polymer ?
#
loop_
_entity_poly.entity_id
_entity_poly.type
_entity_poly.pdbx_seq_one_letter_code
_entity_poly.pdbx_strand_id
1 'polypeptide(L)' 'MIWWPFHRSDLPSRAEQMRLAHSHWLTGALASGRPYPKIPLRRVAEGGFSALVATPDGRQWADLWWNAALDHVNDETSSI' A
#
# COMPACT_ATOMS: atom_id res chain seq x y z
N MET A 1 -29.96 -21.48 32.46
CA MET A 1 -28.88 -22.18 31.74
C MET A 1 -28.64 -21.39 30.46
N ILE A 2 -27.67 -20.48 30.49
CA ILE A 2 -27.41 -19.52 29.40
C ILE A 2 -26.16 -20.01 28.67
N TRP A 3 -26.33 -20.54 27.46
CA TRP A 3 -25.24 -20.92 26.56
C TRP A 3 -25.37 -20.07 25.30
N TRP A 4 -24.62 -18.97 25.25
CA TRP A 4 -24.49 -18.14 24.06
C TRP A 4 -23.15 -18.46 23.41
N PRO A 5 -23.10 -19.11 22.22
CA PRO A 5 -21.86 -19.21 21.47
C PRO A 5 -21.65 -17.87 20.78
N PHE A 6 -20.94 -16.95 21.42
CA PHE A 6 -20.34 -15.83 20.73
C PHE A 6 -19.20 -16.36 19.84
N HIS A 7 -19.54 -16.79 18.62
CA HIS A 7 -18.54 -17.07 17.60
C HIS A 7 -18.05 -15.74 17.02
N ARG A 8 -17.08 -15.11 17.69
CA ARG A 8 -16.10 -14.25 17.02
C ARG A 8 -15.21 -15.21 16.21
N SER A 9 -14.92 -15.01 14.92
CA SER A 9 -14.70 -13.74 14.22
C SER A 9 -14.70 -13.96 12.70
N ASP A 10 -15.65 -13.36 11.99
CA ASP A 10 -15.67 -13.27 10.53
C ASP A 10 -14.73 -12.17 9.99
N LEU A 11 -13.75 -11.76 10.81
CA LEU A 11 -12.85 -10.68 10.46
C LEU A 11 -11.80 -11.19 9.48
N PRO A 12 -11.65 -10.55 8.31
CA PRO A 12 -10.64 -10.95 7.33
C PRO A 12 -9.25 -10.91 7.97
N SER A 13 -8.44 -11.93 7.72
CA SER A 13 -7.03 -11.93 8.13
C SER A 13 -6.31 -10.68 7.60
N ARG A 14 -5.22 -10.24 8.24
CA ARG A 14 -4.43 -9.11 7.71
C ARG A 14 -4.01 -9.31 6.26
N ALA A 15 -3.64 -10.54 5.89
CA ALA A 15 -3.32 -10.89 4.50
C ALA A 15 -4.51 -10.71 3.55
N GLU A 16 -5.72 -11.05 3.98
CA GLU A 16 -6.97 -10.84 3.23
C GLU A 16 -7.25 -9.34 3.06
N GLN A 17 -7.11 -8.56 4.13
CA GLN A 17 -7.28 -7.10 4.10
C GLN A 17 -6.29 -6.43 3.15
N MET A 18 -5.03 -6.84 3.16
CA MET A 18 -4.01 -6.32 2.24
C MET A 18 -4.29 -6.71 0.79
N ARG A 19 -4.75 -7.94 0.53
CA ARG A 19 -5.18 -8.37 -0.80
C ARG A 19 -6.35 -7.53 -1.33
N LEU A 20 -7.33 -7.22 -0.49
CA LEU A 20 -8.48 -6.38 -0.85
C LEU A 20 -8.07 -4.93 -1.12
N ALA A 21 -7.25 -4.34 -0.24
CA ALA A 21 -6.72 -2.99 -0.43
C ALA A 21 -5.91 -2.88 -1.73
N HIS A 22 -5.05 -3.87 -2.01
CA HIS A 22 -4.26 -3.93 -3.23
C HIS A 22 -5.13 -4.08 -4.48
N SER A 23 -6.13 -4.97 -4.43
CA SER A 23 -7.08 -5.17 -5.54
C SER A 23 -7.84 -3.89 -5.86
N HIS A 24 -8.33 -3.19 -4.84
CA HIS A 24 -9.07 -1.94 -5.02
C HIS A 24 -8.18 -0.84 -5.62
N TRP A 25 -6.96 -0.68 -5.09
CA TRP A 25 -5.98 0.25 -5.64
C TRP A 25 -5.68 -0.06 -7.12
N LEU A 26 -5.44 -1.33 -7.46
CA LEU A 26 -5.11 -1.74 -8.82
C LEU A 26 -6.28 -1.49 -9.79
N THR A 27 -7.51 -1.79 -9.37
CA THR A 27 -8.72 -1.48 -10.15
C THR A 27 -8.83 0.02 -10.42
N GLY A 28 -8.65 0.86 -9.40
CA GLY A 28 -8.66 2.31 -9.57
C GLY A 28 -7.54 2.81 -10.49
N ALA A 29 -6.35 2.21 -10.39
CA ALA A 29 -5.21 2.54 -11.23
C ALA A 29 -5.49 2.24 -12.71
N LEU A 30 -5.95 1.02 -13.02
CA LEU A 30 -6.25 0.59 -14.38
C LEU A 30 -7.41 1.38 -15.01
N ALA A 31 -8.47 1.68 -14.23
CA ALA A 31 -9.62 2.43 -14.73
C ALA A 31 -9.32 3.91 -15.01
N SER A 32 -8.32 4.50 -14.34
CA SER A 32 -8.08 5.94 -14.42
C SER A 32 -7.46 6.43 -15.73
N GLY A 33 -6.75 5.56 -16.47
CA GLY A 33 -5.93 5.95 -17.63
C GLY A 33 -4.80 6.93 -17.30
N ARG A 34 -4.57 7.27 -16.02
CA ARG A 34 -3.56 8.22 -15.57
C ARG A 34 -2.22 7.51 -15.35
N PRO A 35 -1.09 8.23 -15.51
CA PRO A 35 0.20 7.72 -15.08
C PRO A 35 0.18 7.50 -13.56
N TYR A 36 0.21 6.24 -13.13
CA TYR A 36 0.27 5.83 -11.73
C TYR A 36 1.72 5.68 -11.26
N PRO A 37 2.02 5.97 -9.98
CA PRO A 37 3.32 5.71 -9.40
C PRO A 37 3.60 4.20 -9.43
N LYS A 38 4.71 3.83 -10.08
CA LYS A 38 5.19 2.45 -10.16
C LYS A 38 6.20 2.21 -9.05
N ILE A 39 6.27 0.97 -8.57
CA ILE A 39 7.36 0.54 -7.70
C ILE A 39 8.68 0.74 -8.47
N PRO A 40 9.64 1.48 -7.93
CA PRO A 40 10.90 1.73 -8.60
C PRO A 40 11.66 0.42 -8.80
N LEU A 41 12.07 0.13 -10.03
CA LEU A 41 12.85 -1.07 -10.37
C LEU A 41 14.35 -0.93 -10.04
N ARG A 42 14.78 0.27 -9.66
CA ARG A 42 16.16 0.59 -9.26
C ARG A 42 16.14 1.29 -7.92
N ARG A 43 17.28 1.28 -7.21
CA ARG A 43 17.41 2.06 -5.97
C ARG A 43 17.16 3.54 -6.27
N VAL A 44 16.63 4.27 -5.29
CA VAL A 44 16.40 5.72 -5.43
C VAL A 44 17.68 6.46 -5.79
N ALA A 45 18.80 6.08 -5.15
CA ALA A 45 20.14 6.60 -5.44
C ALA A 45 20.61 6.32 -6.88
N GLU A 46 20.02 5.33 -7.56
CA GLU A 46 20.32 4.93 -8.95
C GLU A 46 19.23 5.40 -9.94
N GLY A 47 18.33 6.28 -9.50
CA GLY A 47 17.29 6.88 -10.35
C GLY A 47 15.98 6.10 -10.43
N GLY A 48 15.64 5.29 -9.42
CA GLY A 48 14.39 4.51 -9.36
C GLY A 48 13.10 5.30 -9.60
N PHE A 49 13.05 6.58 -9.21
CA PHE A 49 11.93 7.50 -9.45
C PHE A 49 12.22 8.57 -10.51
N SER A 50 13.30 8.47 -11.28
CA SER A 50 13.72 9.51 -12.23
C SER A 50 12.60 9.94 -13.19
N ALA A 51 11.86 8.98 -13.76
CA ALA A 51 10.73 9.25 -14.65
C ALA A 51 9.55 9.92 -13.93
N LEU A 52 9.31 9.59 -12.65
CA LEU A 52 8.25 10.21 -11.86
C LEU A 52 8.66 11.64 -11.49
N VAL A 53 9.87 11.83 -10.94
CA VAL A 53 10.43 13.12 -10.51
C VAL A 53 10.58 14.12 -11.66
N ALA A 54 10.63 13.66 -12.91
CA ALA A 54 10.63 14.53 -14.08
C ALA A 54 9.28 15.24 -14.33
N THR A 55 8.20 14.85 -13.65
CA THR A 55 6.90 15.54 -13.72
C THR A 55 6.81 16.68 -12.70
N PRO A 56 5.94 17.70 -12.91
CA PRO A 56 5.81 18.85 -12.01
C PRO A 56 5.60 18.47 -10.53
N ASP A 57 4.75 17.45 -10.28
CA ASP A 57 4.40 16.99 -8.92
C ASP A 57 5.14 15.70 -8.52
N GLY A 58 6.07 15.23 -9.36
CA GLY A 58 6.66 13.91 -9.28
C GLY A 58 7.42 13.61 -8.00
N ARG A 59 8.11 14.63 -7.46
CA ARG A 59 8.80 14.53 -6.17
C ARG A 59 7.82 14.33 -5.03
N GLN A 60 6.74 15.12 -5.00
CA GLN A 60 5.71 15.02 -3.96
C GLN A 60 5.02 13.64 -4.01
N TRP A 61 4.80 13.10 -5.20
CA TRP A 61 4.27 11.75 -5.36
C TRP A 61 5.23 10.65 -4.90
N ALA A 62 6.53 10.80 -5.14
CA ALA A 62 7.54 9.85 -4.65
C ALA A 62 7.60 9.83 -3.11
N ASP A 63 7.50 10.99 -2.46
CA ASP A 63 7.49 11.11 -1.00
C ASP A 63 6.22 10.48 -0.40
N LEU A 64 5.05 10.77 -0.98
CA LEU A 64 3.78 10.15 -0.57
C LEU A 64 3.80 8.63 -0.71
N TRP A 65 4.41 8.12 -1.78
CA TRP A 65 4.54 6.68 -1.99
C TRP A 65 5.40 6.03 -0.89
N TRP A 66 6.52 6.65 -0.51
CA TRP A 66 7.38 6.12 0.56
C TRP A 66 6.73 6.16 1.93
N ASN A 67 6.07 7.27 2.28
CA ASN A 67 5.37 7.38 3.54
C ASN A 67 4.28 6.30 3.64
N ALA A 68 3.47 6.14 2.60
CA ALA A 68 2.45 5.10 2.57
C ALA A 68 3.04 3.67 2.62
N ALA A 69 4.17 3.42 1.95
CA ALA A 69 4.80 2.10 1.93
C ALA A 69 5.43 1.71 3.28
N LEU A 70 5.97 2.69 4.02
CA LEU A 70 6.71 2.45 5.26
C LEU A 70 5.86 2.62 6.53
N ASP A 71 4.80 3.43 6.49
CA ASP A 71 3.89 3.62 7.63
C ASP A 71 3.27 2.29 8.09
N HIS A 72 3.07 1.34 7.17
CA HIS A 72 2.52 0.02 7.49
C HIS A 72 3.54 -1.01 7.98
N VAL A 73 4.85 -0.72 7.92
CA VAL A 73 5.90 -1.67 8.32
C VAL A 73 6.20 -1.59 9.82
N ASN A 74 6.05 -0.42 10.44
CA ASN A 74 6.41 -0.21 11.85
C ASN A 74 5.43 -0.80 12.88
N ASP A 75 4.18 -1.08 12.49
CA ASP A 75 3.19 -1.69 13.38
C ASP A 75 3.48 -3.17 13.68
N GLU A 76 4.28 -3.86 12.87
CA GLU A 76 4.57 -5.30 13.03
C GLU A 76 5.90 -5.57 13.74
N THR A 77 6.86 -4.63 13.71
CA THR A 77 8.20 -4.85 14.29
C THR A 77 8.27 -4.56 15.79
N SER A 78 7.23 -3.95 16.37
CA SER A 78 7.15 -3.65 17.82
C SER A 78 6.62 -4.82 18.67
N SER A 79 6.48 -6.02 18.09
CA SER A 79 5.98 -7.24 18.79
C SER A 79 6.97 -8.42 18.74
N ILE A 80 8.27 -8.17 18.57
CA ILE A 80 9.34 -9.17 18.73
C ILE A 80 10.16 -8.85 19.98
#